data_AF-A0A1W1WUC7-F1
#
_entry.id   AF-A0A1W1WUC7-F1
#
_cell.length_a   1.000
_cell.length_b   1.000
_cell.length_c   1.000
_cell.angle_alpha   90.00
_cell.angle_beta   90.00
_cell.angle_gamma   90.00
#
_symmetry.space_group_name_H-M   'P 1'
#
loop_
_entity.id
_entity.type
_entity.pdbx_description
1 polymer ?
#
loop_
_entity_poly.entity_id
_entity_poly.type
_entity_poly.pdbx_seq_one_letter_code
_entity_poly.pdbx_strand_id
1 'polypeptide(L)'
;MHEYERLEQRWKVYNFKKNFKSFFLLSILFLLIGGAFYILKMKSSSSLKPKNISSNQKTINNVSHNKNFLAPALDFEKRLLNKKVINKSQKKSNRKQSNNKKKVTDKKATKNKPNIKNRSKKDTFKIETQTLSLKEMIRNFKKRPSAPLALLIAKKYFTKGEYKHALEWSIKSNELDKNLEESWILFAKSAYRIGDKKRAIKALQIIIRKNNSKEAKRLLRKISRGQKI
;
A
#
# COMPACT_ATOMS: atom_id res chain seq x y z
N MET A 1 11.17 16.43 43.57
CA MET A 1 11.42 17.03 42.24
C MET A 1 10.35 16.70 41.17
N HIS A 2 9.62 15.58 41.24
CA HIS A 2 8.67 15.16 40.19
C HIS A 2 7.34 15.93 40.08
N GLU A 3 6.96 16.73 41.07
CA GLU A 3 5.68 17.47 41.02
C GLU A 3 5.74 18.72 40.14
N TYR A 4 6.93 19.34 40.04
CA TYR A 4 7.12 20.56 39.24
C TYR A 4 6.95 20.30 37.74
N GLU A 5 7.47 19.17 37.25
CA GLU A 5 7.35 18.76 35.83
C GLU A 5 5.89 18.53 35.41
N ARG A 6 5.06 17.99 36.32
CA ARG A 6 3.63 17.75 36.03
C ARG A 6 2.85 19.05 35.90
N LEU A 7 3.20 20.07 36.70
CA LEU A 7 2.56 21.38 36.64
C LEU A 7 2.95 22.14 35.36
N GLU A 8 4.22 22.06 34.95
CA GLU A 8 4.70 22.68 33.72
C GLU A 8 4.01 22.10 32.47
N GLN A 9 3.83 20.78 32.42
CA GLN A 9 3.13 20.14 31.30
C GLN A 9 1.65 20.55 31.22
N ARG A 10 0.96 20.66 32.35
CA ARG A 10 -0.44 21.11 32.40
C ARG A 10 -0.56 22.58 31.97
N TRP A 11 0.38 23.43 32.40
CA TRP A 11 0.41 24.83 32.00
C TRP A 11 0.63 25.02 30.50
N LYS A 12 1.53 24.24 29.88
CA LYS A 12 1.77 24.27 28.43
C LYS A 12 0.49 23.94 27.63
N VAL A 13 -0.25 22.91 28.05
CA VAL A 13 -1.52 22.52 27.40
C VAL A 13 -2.59 23.60 27.56
N TYR A 14 -2.68 24.21 28.74
CA TYR A 14 -3.64 25.28 29.02
C TYR A 14 -3.34 26.56 28.21
N ASN A 15 -2.09 27.02 28.21
CA ASN A 15 -1.67 28.20 27.47
C ASN A 15 -1.83 28.02 25.95
N PHE A 16 -1.54 26.81 25.44
CA PHE A 16 -1.77 26.48 24.04
C PHE A 16 -3.25 26.58 23.66
N LYS A 17 -4.16 26.01 24.46
CA LYS A 17 -5.61 26.08 24.20
C LYS A 17 -6.17 27.50 24.27
N LYS A 18 -5.68 28.34 25.18
CA LYS A 18 -6.11 29.74 25.33
C LYS A 18 -5.74 30.57 24.10
N ASN A 19 -4.52 30.39 23.57
CA ASN A 19 -4.00 31.21 22.48
C ASN A 19 -4.23 30.61 21.09
N PHE A 20 -4.68 29.35 21.00
CA PHE A 20 -4.91 28.65 19.72
C PHE A 20 -5.90 29.38 18.79
N LYS A 21 -6.95 30.00 19.36
CA LYS A 21 -7.93 30.76 18.58
C LYS A 21 -7.28 31.97 17.89
N SER A 22 -6.40 32.69 18.58
CA SER A 22 -5.68 33.84 18.03
C SER A 22 -4.68 33.42 16.96
N PHE A 23 -3.95 32.32 17.16
CA PHE A 23 -3.04 31.78 16.13
C PHE A 23 -3.79 31.31 14.87
N PHE A 24 -5.00 30.75 15.03
CA PHE A 24 -5.83 30.37 13.90
C PHE A 24 -6.28 31.59 13.08
N LEU A 25 -6.65 32.69 13.74
CA LEU A 25 -6.99 33.95 13.07
C LEU A 25 -5.79 34.58 12.35
N LEU A 26 -4.59 34.58 12.96
CA LEU A 26 -3.38 35.08 12.29
C LEU A 26 -3.01 34.24 11.06
N SER A 27 -3.19 32.92 11.12
CA SER A 27 -2.91 32.01 10.00
C SER A 27 -3.80 32.31 8.78
N ILE A 28 -5.10 32.56 9.02
CA ILE A 28 -6.04 32.97 7.98
C ILE A 28 -5.64 34.31 7.36
N LEU A 29 -5.25 35.29 8.20
CA LEU A 29 -4.80 36.60 7.72
C LEU A 29 -3.55 36.48 6.84
N PHE A 30 -2.59 35.63 7.21
CA PHE A 30 -1.38 35.39 6.43
C PHE A 30 -1.67 34.74 5.07
N LEU A 31 -2.65 33.83 5.00
CA LEU A 31 -3.14 33.22 3.76
C LEU A 31 -3.80 34.23 2.81
N LEU A 32 -4.58 35.18 3.35
CA LEU A 32 -5.22 36.23 2.55
C LEU A 32 -4.18 37.19 1.95
N ILE A 33 -3.19 37.62 2.75
CA ILE A 33 -2.11 38.51 2.31
C ILE A 33 -1.23 37.81 1.28
N GLY A 34 -0.84 36.56 1.53
CA GLY A 34 -0.03 35.75 0.61
C GLY A 34 -0.75 35.46 -0.71
N GLY A 35 -2.06 35.18 -0.65
CA GLY A 35 -2.89 34.97 -1.83
C GLY A 35 -3.00 36.22 -2.71
N ALA A 36 -3.22 37.39 -2.10
CA ALA A 36 -3.26 38.67 -2.82
C ALA A 36 -1.90 38.99 -3.49
N PHE A 37 -0.79 38.77 -2.77
CA PHE A 37 0.56 38.95 -3.32
C PHE A 37 0.84 38.03 -4.51
N TYR A 38 0.40 36.77 -4.42
CA TYR A 38 0.55 35.80 -5.52
C TYR A 38 -0.22 36.22 -6.79
N ILE A 39 -1.45 36.72 -6.64
CA ILE A 39 -2.27 37.21 -7.76
C ILE A 39 -1.62 38.44 -8.42
N LEU A 40 -1.11 39.39 -7.61
CA LEU A 40 -0.42 40.58 -8.13
C LEU A 40 0.83 40.21 -8.94
N LYS A 41 1.62 39.23 -8.46
CA LYS A 41 2.79 38.73 -9.17
C LYS A 41 2.44 38.07 -10.51
N MET A 42 1.27 37.43 -10.61
CA MET A 42 0.82 36.77 -11.84
C MET A 42 0.30 37.75 -12.90
N LYS A 43 -0.24 38.91 -12.48
CA LYS A 43 -0.79 39.93 -13.38
C LYS A 43 0.29 40.75 -14.12
N SER A 44 1.51 40.82 -13.60
CA SER A 44 2.63 41.52 -14.25
C SER A 44 3.27 40.75 -15.42
N SER A 45 2.83 39.52 -15.72
CA SER A 45 3.45 38.68 -16.76
C SER A 45 2.69 38.64 -18.10
N SER A 46 1.54 39.32 -18.23
CA SER A 46 0.73 39.31 -19.45
C SER A 46 0.84 40.63 -20.21
N SER A 47 1.92 40.80 -20.98
CA SER A 47 1.94 41.78 -22.08
C SER A 47 1.12 41.24 -23.26
N LEU A 48 0.11 42.00 -23.64
CA LEU A 48 -0.84 41.71 -24.70
C LEU A 48 -0.19 41.92 -26.07
N LYS A 49 -0.25 40.91 -26.94
CA LYS A 49 -0.27 41.09 -28.40
C LYS A 49 -1.62 40.61 -28.93
N PRO A 50 -2.39 41.43 -29.68
CA PRO A 50 -3.58 40.97 -30.37
C PRO A 50 -3.27 40.67 -31.84
N LYS A 51 -3.84 39.60 -32.42
CA LYS A 51 -4.51 39.61 -33.74
C LYS A 51 -5.20 38.28 -34.09
N ASN A 52 -6.53 38.37 -34.21
CA ASN A 52 -7.48 37.77 -35.17
C ASN A 52 -7.61 36.24 -35.35
N ILE A 53 -8.66 35.69 -34.70
CA ILE A 53 -9.86 35.03 -35.26
C ILE A 53 -9.73 34.36 -36.64
N SER A 54 -9.86 33.02 -36.68
CA SER A 54 -10.91 32.36 -37.47
C SER A 54 -11.21 30.94 -36.95
N SER A 55 -12.49 30.60 -37.01
CA SER A 55 -13.24 29.40 -36.60
C SER A 55 -12.54 28.04 -36.67
N ASN A 56 -12.66 27.22 -35.62
CA ASN A 56 -13.52 26.00 -35.63
C ASN A 56 -13.60 25.35 -34.23
N GLN A 57 -14.66 24.58 -34.01
CA GLN A 57 -15.13 24.00 -32.76
C GLN A 57 -14.14 23.06 -32.02
N LYS A 58 -14.36 22.97 -30.69
CA LYS A 58 -14.24 21.81 -29.79
C LYS A 58 -13.22 21.91 -28.64
N THR A 59 -13.78 21.73 -27.45
CA THR A 59 -13.21 21.16 -26.22
C THR A 59 -12.20 21.99 -25.42
N ILE A 60 -12.74 22.55 -24.33
CA ILE A 60 -12.10 22.78 -23.04
C ILE A 60 -11.12 21.64 -22.73
N ASN A 61 -9.82 21.95 -22.62
CA ASN A 61 -8.85 21.21 -21.83
C ASN A 61 -7.55 22.02 -21.73
N ASN A 62 -7.42 22.82 -20.68
CA ASN A 62 -6.11 23.25 -20.19
C ASN A 62 -6.17 23.34 -18.66
N VAL A 63 -6.12 22.17 -18.01
CA VAL A 63 -5.55 22.04 -16.67
C VAL A 63 -4.33 21.15 -16.78
N SER A 64 -3.19 21.81 -16.83
CA SER A 64 -1.88 21.22 -16.63
C SER A 64 -1.75 20.77 -15.18
N HIS A 65 -2.04 19.48 -14.94
CA HIS A 65 -1.45 18.74 -13.84
C HIS A 65 -1.12 17.32 -14.32
N ASN A 66 0.16 17.14 -14.66
CA ASN A 66 0.93 15.89 -14.64
C ASN A 66 0.20 14.61 -15.12
N LYS A 67 0.13 14.44 -16.45
CA LYS A 67 -0.43 13.25 -17.12
C LYS A 67 0.38 11.94 -16.91
N ASN A 68 1.47 11.95 -16.14
CA ASN A 68 2.36 10.79 -16.02
C ASN A 68 2.06 9.87 -14.82
N PHE A 69 1.08 10.19 -13.97
CA PHE A 69 0.69 9.32 -12.84
C PHE A 69 -0.44 8.32 -13.17
N LEU A 70 -1.03 8.43 -14.37
CA LEU A 70 -2.13 7.59 -14.85
C LEU A 70 -1.64 6.34 -15.60
N ALA A 71 -0.47 6.42 -16.24
CA ALA A 71 0.09 5.32 -17.02
C ALA A 71 0.36 4.06 -16.19
N PRO A 72 0.96 4.11 -14.98
CA PRO A 72 1.34 2.88 -14.26
C PRO A 72 0.14 2.03 -13.82
N ALA A 73 -1.01 2.65 -13.55
CA ALA A 73 -2.19 1.95 -13.01
C ALA A 73 -3.12 1.37 -14.11
N LEU A 74 -3.19 1.99 -15.28
CA LEU A 74 -3.83 1.40 -16.46
C LEU A 74 -2.94 0.29 -17.05
N ASP A 75 -1.63 0.48 -16.99
CA ASP A 75 -0.66 -0.53 -17.43
C ASP A 75 -0.61 -1.73 -16.46
N PHE A 76 -0.88 -1.53 -15.17
CA PHE A 76 -1.05 -2.62 -14.21
C PHE A 76 -2.17 -3.59 -14.60
N GLU A 77 -3.34 -3.10 -15.02
CA GLU A 77 -4.43 -3.94 -15.51
C GLU A 77 -4.04 -4.70 -16.79
N LYS A 78 -3.42 -4.00 -17.75
CA LYS A 78 -2.90 -4.64 -18.97
C LYS A 78 -1.85 -5.70 -18.63
N ARG A 79 -0.90 -5.43 -17.76
CA ARG A 79 0.14 -6.39 -17.29
C ARG A 79 -0.45 -7.57 -16.52
N LEU A 80 -1.51 -7.36 -15.74
CA LEU A 80 -2.20 -8.44 -15.04
C LEU A 80 -2.92 -9.39 -16.00
N LEU A 81 -3.55 -8.84 -17.04
CA LEU A 81 -4.31 -9.58 -18.04
C LEU A 81 -3.41 -10.21 -19.12
N ASN A 82 -2.38 -9.51 -19.62
CA ASN A 82 -1.47 -10.02 -20.67
C ASN A 82 -0.50 -11.11 -20.19
N LYS A 83 -0.16 -11.18 -18.88
CA LYS A 83 0.72 -12.26 -18.37
C LYS A 83 0.08 -13.65 -18.45
N LYS A 84 -1.24 -13.77 -18.70
CA LYS A 84 -1.90 -15.06 -18.96
C LYS A 84 -1.47 -15.69 -20.30
N VAL A 85 -0.93 -14.90 -21.24
CA VAL A 85 -0.43 -15.37 -22.54
C VAL A 85 1.03 -15.83 -22.48
N ILE A 86 1.85 -15.25 -21.60
CA ILE A 86 3.30 -15.53 -21.54
C ILE A 86 3.63 -16.81 -20.74
N ASN A 87 2.76 -17.26 -19.83
CA ASN A 87 3.03 -18.44 -19.01
C ASN A 87 2.69 -19.79 -19.69
N LYS A 88 2.39 -19.81 -21.00
CA LYS A 88 2.20 -21.05 -21.78
C LYS A 88 3.46 -21.52 -22.52
N SER A 89 4.55 -20.74 -22.53
CA SER A 89 5.79 -21.06 -23.28
C SER A 89 7.02 -21.38 -22.43
N GLN A 90 6.91 -21.47 -21.10
CA GLN A 90 7.99 -22.00 -20.25
C GLN A 90 7.51 -23.26 -19.51
N LYS A 91 7.32 -24.34 -20.26
CA LYS A 91 7.30 -25.69 -19.72
C LYS A 91 7.99 -26.64 -20.71
N LYS A 92 9.32 -26.61 -20.74
CA LYS A 92 10.19 -27.68 -21.24
C LYS A 92 11.60 -27.50 -20.66
N SER A 93 12.23 -28.63 -20.30
CA SER A 93 13.55 -28.79 -19.65
C SER A 93 13.55 -28.49 -18.13
N ASN A 94 13.75 -29.40 -17.17
CA ASN A 94 14.31 -30.75 -17.14
C ASN A 94 13.60 -31.60 -16.07
N ARG A 95 12.96 -32.70 -16.46
CA ARG A 95 12.56 -33.78 -15.55
C ARG A 95 13.51 -34.95 -15.78
N LYS A 96 14.62 -35.00 -15.03
CA LYS A 96 15.38 -36.25 -14.89
C LYS A 96 14.71 -37.08 -13.81
N GLN A 97 13.95 -38.06 -14.29
CA GLN A 97 13.44 -39.19 -13.53
C GLN A 97 14.62 -40.11 -13.20
N SER A 98 14.91 -40.29 -11.92
CA SER A 98 15.69 -41.42 -11.42
C SER A 98 14.70 -42.48 -10.97
N ASN A 99 14.42 -43.43 -11.85
CA ASN A 99 13.83 -44.72 -11.50
C ASN A 99 14.92 -45.57 -10.84
N ASN A 100 14.67 -46.06 -9.63
CA ASN A 100 15.29 -47.30 -9.17
C ASN A 100 14.26 -48.17 -8.47
N LYS A 101 13.79 -49.20 -9.18
CA LYS A 101 13.12 -50.38 -8.65
C LYS A 101 14.19 -51.44 -8.34
N LYS A 102 14.31 -51.85 -7.09
CA LYS A 102 14.76 -53.20 -6.67
C LYS A 102 14.07 -53.46 -5.33
N LYS A 103 12.95 -54.18 -5.35
CA LYS A 103 12.78 -55.64 -5.23
C LYS A 103 12.65 -56.04 -3.75
N VAL A 104 11.44 -56.50 -3.45
CA VAL A 104 10.91 -57.00 -2.18
C VAL A 104 11.67 -58.25 -1.76
N THR A 105 12.01 -58.33 -0.46
CA THR A 105 12.15 -59.59 0.25
C THR A 105 11.56 -59.41 1.65
N ASP A 106 10.49 -60.17 1.91
CA ASP A 106 9.85 -60.34 3.21
C ASP A 106 10.85 -60.84 4.25
N LYS A 107 10.78 -60.28 5.47
CA LYS A 107 11.16 -60.96 6.71
C LYS A 107 10.59 -60.21 7.94
N LYS A 108 9.54 -60.84 8.48
CA LYS A 108 9.09 -60.94 9.88
C LYS A 108 9.11 -59.71 10.80
N ALA A 109 7.91 -59.40 11.28
CA ALA A 109 7.62 -58.54 12.41
C ALA A 109 8.32 -58.99 13.71
N THR A 110 8.96 -58.04 14.37
CA THR A 110 9.21 -58.08 15.82
C THR A 110 8.82 -56.73 16.43
N LYS A 111 7.81 -56.77 17.29
CA LYS A 111 7.36 -55.66 18.13
C LYS A 111 8.43 -55.39 19.19
N ASN A 112 9.32 -54.43 18.96
CA ASN A 112 10.12 -53.84 20.02
C ASN A 112 9.71 -52.38 20.24
N LYS A 113 8.98 -52.21 21.34
CA LYS A 113 8.49 -50.95 21.90
C LYS A 113 9.71 -50.12 22.36
N PRO A 114 10.01 -48.94 21.79
CA PRO A 114 11.05 -48.09 22.37
C PRO A 114 10.53 -47.53 23.69
N ASN A 115 11.24 -47.87 24.76
CA ASN A 115 11.05 -47.37 26.11
C ASN A 115 11.37 -45.87 26.13
N ILE A 116 10.34 -45.02 26.01
CA ILE A 116 10.45 -43.57 26.16
C ILE A 116 10.62 -43.27 27.65
N LYS A 117 11.87 -43.33 28.12
CA LYS A 117 12.26 -42.74 29.41
C LYS A 117 12.22 -41.21 29.27
N ASN A 118 11.27 -40.62 29.99
CA ASN A 118 11.24 -39.25 30.51
C ASN A 118 12.37 -38.31 30.09
N ARG A 119 12.05 -37.39 29.17
CA ARG A 119 12.63 -36.03 29.16
C ARG A 119 11.51 -35.01 29.09
N SER A 120 10.88 -34.78 30.23
CA SER A 120 10.07 -33.58 30.48
C SER A 120 11.00 -32.38 30.68
N LYS A 121 11.53 -31.82 29.60
CA LYS A 121 11.87 -30.39 29.57
C LYS A 121 11.14 -29.81 28.37
N LYS A 122 10.06 -29.10 28.70
CA LYS A 122 9.28 -28.31 27.75
C LYS A 122 10.17 -27.12 27.41
N ASP A 123 11.04 -27.29 26.42
CA ASP A 123 11.88 -26.20 25.91
C ASP A 123 10.93 -25.12 25.39
N THR A 124 10.80 -24.04 26.17
CA THR A 124 9.99 -22.89 25.79
C THR A 124 10.81 -22.08 24.79
N PHE A 125 10.57 -22.33 23.50
CA PHE A 125 11.15 -21.52 22.44
C PHE A 125 10.56 -20.11 22.52
N LYS A 126 11.30 -19.17 23.11
CA LYS A 126 10.93 -17.75 23.12
C LYS A 126 11.26 -17.17 21.75
N ILE A 127 10.22 -16.95 20.95
CA ILE A 127 10.34 -16.19 19.70
C ILE A 127 10.40 -14.71 20.06
N GLU A 128 11.59 -14.14 20.04
CA GLU A 128 11.76 -12.69 20.12
C GLU A 128 11.52 -12.08 18.74
N THR A 129 10.47 -11.27 18.62
CA THR A 129 10.15 -10.60 17.36
C THR A 129 10.97 -9.33 17.25
N GLN A 130 12.03 -9.34 16.43
CA GLN A 130 12.78 -8.12 16.12
C GLN A 130 11.92 -7.18 15.28
N THR A 131 11.71 -5.95 15.77
CA THR A 131 10.99 -4.91 15.04
C THR A 131 11.92 -4.25 14.02
N LEU A 132 11.95 -4.78 12.79
CA LEU A 132 12.70 -4.15 11.71
C LEU A 132 12.19 -2.73 11.43
N SER A 133 13.13 -1.80 11.26
CA SER A 133 12.82 -0.45 10.81
C SER A 133 12.33 -0.48 9.35
N LEU A 134 11.52 0.51 8.96
CA LEU A 134 11.03 0.62 7.58
C LEU A 134 12.18 0.68 6.56
N LYS A 135 13.29 1.33 6.91
CA LYS A 135 14.49 1.44 6.07
C LYS A 135 15.14 0.07 5.85
N GLU A 136 15.25 -0.75 6.89
CA GLU A 136 15.80 -2.10 6.80
C GLU A 136 14.88 -3.02 6.01
N MET A 137 13.56 -2.92 6.22
CA MET A 137 12.59 -3.69 5.43
C MET A 137 12.74 -3.40 3.93
N ILE A 138 12.86 -2.13 3.55
CA ILE A 138 13.07 -1.72 2.15
C ILE A 138 14.42 -2.23 1.63
N ARG A 139 15.49 -2.15 2.43
CA ARG A 139 16.81 -2.70 2.07
C ARG A 139 16.74 -4.21 1.85
N ASN A 140 16.06 -4.93 2.75
CA ASN A 140 15.88 -6.38 2.65
C ASN A 140 15.03 -6.76 1.45
N PHE A 141 13.99 -5.98 1.14
CA PHE A 141 13.19 -6.18 -0.05
C PHE A 141 14.01 -6.01 -1.33
N LYS A 142 14.90 -5.00 -1.40
CA LYS A 142 15.81 -4.82 -2.54
C LYS A 142 16.74 -6.02 -2.75
N LYS A 143 17.21 -6.64 -1.66
CA LYS A 143 18.08 -7.82 -1.71
C LYS A 143 17.31 -9.10 -2.05
N ARG A 144 16.14 -9.28 -1.43
CA ARG A 144 15.30 -10.47 -1.55
C ARG A 144 13.82 -10.04 -1.60
N PRO A 145 13.29 -9.73 -2.78
CA PRO A 145 11.90 -9.34 -2.95
C PRO A 145 10.95 -10.44 -2.48
N SER A 146 9.94 -10.10 -1.68
CA SER A 146 8.88 -11.03 -1.31
C SER A 146 7.54 -10.31 -1.16
N ALA A 147 6.46 -10.96 -1.59
CA ALA A 147 5.12 -10.37 -1.52
C ALA A 147 4.72 -10.01 -0.07
N PRO A 148 4.96 -10.87 0.96
CA PRO A 148 4.65 -10.53 2.35
C PRO A 148 5.48 -9.35 2.87
N LEU A 149 6.75 -9.24 2.49
CA LEU A 149 7.60 -8.11 2.92
C LEU A 149 7.13 -6.80 2.27
N ALA A 150 6.79 -6.80 0.98
CA ALA A 150 6.19 -5.64 0.32
C ALA A 150 4.87 -5.21 0.98
N LEU A 151 4.01 -6.18 1.33
CA LEU A 151 2.77 -5.93 2.05
C LEU A 151 3.04 -5.31 3.43
N LEU A 152 4.02 -5.83 4.17
CA LEU A 152 4.38 -5.28 5.48
C LEU A 152 4.90 -3.84 5.38
N ILE A 153 5.71 -3.54 4.35
CA ILE A 153 6.17 -2.17 4.05
C ILE A 153 4.96 -1.27 3.72
N ALA A 154 4.04 -1.74 2.88
CA ALA A 154 2.82 -1.01 2.54
C ALA A 154 1.98 -0.70 3.80
N LYS A 155 1.81 -1.67 4.71
CA LYS A 155 1.09 -1.48 5.98
C LYS A 155 1.75 -0.41 6.83
N LYS A 156 3.08 -0.41 6.94
CA LYS A 156 3.83 0.60 7.69
C LYS A 156 3.61 2.01 7.11
N TYR A 157 3.66 2.17 5.80
CA TYR A 157 3.34 3.45 5.16
C TYR A 157 1.88 3.87 5.38
N PHE A 158 0.94 2.92 5.28
CA PHE A 158 -0.47 3.18 5.51
C PHE A 158 -0.73 3.67 6.94
N THR A 159 -0.12 3.04 7.94
CA THR A 159 -0.24 3.46 9.35
C THR A 159 0.36 4.84 9.63
N LYS A 160 1.33 5.28 8.82
CA LYS A 160 1.91 6.63 8.89
C LYS A 160 1.10 7.70 8.16
N GLY A 161 0.00 7.32 7.50
CA GLY A 161 -0.78 8.23 6.64
C GLY A 161 -0.15 8.50 5.27
N GLU A 162 0.95 7.81 4.94
CA GLU A 162 1.66 7.95 3.66
C GLU A 162 1.01 7.07 2.58
N TYR A 163 -0.24 7.38 2.23
CA TYR A 163 -1.08 6.51 1.41
C TYR A 163 -0.56 6.32 -0.03
N LYS A 164 0.18 7.28 -0.58
CA LYS A 164 0.81 7.14 -1.90
C LYS A 164 1.86 6.02 -1.89
N HIS A 165 2.77 6.02 -0.91
CA HIS A 165 3.76 4.95 -0.74
C HIS A 165 3.08 3.62 -0.39
N ALA A 166 2.05 3.63 0.45
CA ALA A 166 1.28 2.42 0.75
C ALA A 166 0.67 1.80 -0.52
N LEU A 167 0.13 2.64 -1.42
CA LEU A 167 -0.40 2.21 -2.71
C LEU A 167 0.71 1.58 -3.57
N GLU A 168 1.85 2.23 -3.72
CA GLU A 168 2.98 1.71 -4.51
C GLU A 168 3.49 0.36 -4.01
N TRP A 169 3.65 0.23 -2.69
CA TRP A 169 4.12 -1.02 -2.09
C TRP A 169 3.08 -2.13 -2.13
N SER A 170 1.79 -1.80 -2.07
CA SER A 170 0.72 -2.78 -2.29
C SER A 170 0.72 -3.31 -3.73
N ILE A 171 1.05 -2.46 -4.73
CA ILE A 171 1.23 -2.89 -6.12
C ILE A 171 2.38 -3.88 -6.22
N LYS A 172 3.56 -3.57 -5.67
CA LYS A 172 4.72 -4.47 -5.66
C LYS A 172 4.38 -5.84 -5.04
N SER A 173 3.60 -5.84 -3.95
CA SER A 173 3.13 -7.06 -3.33
C SER A 173 2.22 -7.88 -4.25
N ASN A 174 1.23 -7.23 -4.90
CA ASN A 174 0.32 -7.86 -5.86
C ASN A 174 1.04 -8.39 -7.13
N GLU A 175 2.11 -7.72 -7.56
CA GLU A 175 2.93 -8.15 -8.70
C GLU A 175 3.70 -9.44 -8.40
N LEU A 176 4.17 -9.59 -7.17
CA LEU A 176 4.88 -10.79 -6.69
C LEU A 176 3.91 -11.94 -6.38
N ASP A 177 2.78 -11.65 -5.76
CA ASP A 177 1.72 -12.63 -5.52
C ASP A 177 0.32 -12.02 -5.76
N LYS A 178 -0.29 -12.42 -6.87
CA LYS A 178 -1.63 -11.97 -7.25
C LYS A 178 -2.73 -12.58 -6.39
N ASN A 179 -2.46 -13.64 -5.64
CA ASN A 179 -3.42 -14.35 -4.78
C ASN A 179 -3.50 -13.76 -3.37
N LEU A 180 -2.52 -12.92 -3.00
CA LEU A 180 -2.46 -12.31 -1.68
C LEU A 180 -3.59 -11.28 -1.50
N GLU A 181 -4.70 -11.73 -0.96
CA GLU A 181 -5.93 -10.92 -0.83
C GLU A 181 -5.69 -9.62 -0.04
N GLU A 182 -4.90 -9.68 1.03
CA GLU A 182 -4.66 -8.54 1.89
C GLU A 182 -3.92 -7.39 1.18
N SER A 183 -3.04 -7.68 0.22
CA SER A 183 -2.38 -6.63 -0.57
C SER A 183 -3.33 -5.95 -1.55
N TRP A 184 -4.33 -6.65 -2.08
CA TRP A 184 -5.42 -6.04 -2.86
C TRP A 184 -6.32 -5.16 -2.02
N ILE A 185 -6.62 -5.59 -0.80
CA ILE A 185 -7.42 -4.82 0.15
C ILE A 185 -6.67 -3.55 0.54
N LEU A 186 -5.37 -3.65 0.85
CA LEU A 186 -4.56 -2.50 1.20
C LEU A 186 -4.37 -1.53 0.04
N PHE A 187 -4.23 -2.04 -1.19
CA PHE A 187 -4.27 -1.23 -2.41
C PHE A 187 -5.56 -0.41 -2.46
N ALA A 188 -6.72 -1.05 -2.29
CA ALA A 188 -8.01 -0.36 -2.37
C ALA A 188 -8.18 0.69 -1.27
N LYS A 189 -7.78 0.36 -0.03
CA LYS A 189 -7.79 1.31 1.10
C LYS A 189 -6.91 2.53 0.80
N SER A 190 -5.70 2.30 0.30
CA SER A 190 -4.74 3.37 -0.01
C SER A 190 -5.22 4.25 -1.17
N ALA A 191 -5.73 3.64 -2.25
CA ALA A 191 -6.31 4.34 -3.39
C ALA A 191 -7.48 5.24 -2.99
N TYR A 192 -8.40 4.74 -2.15
CA TYR A 192 -9.52 5.53 -1.67
C TYR A 192 -9.07 6.72 -0.81
N ARG A 193 -8.08 6.53 0.05
CA ARG A 193 -7.52 7.59 0.91
C ARG A 193 -6.90 8.74 0.14
N ILE A 194 -6.36 8.49 -1.05
CA ILE A 194 -5.82 9.53 -1.92
C ILE A 194 -6.86 10.10 -2.91
N GLY A 195 -8.15 9.78 -2.71
CA GLY A 195 -9.25 10.27 -3.55
C GLY A 195 -9.54 9.42 -4.79
N ASP A 196 -8.80 8.33 -5.01
CA ASP A 196 -8.98 7.47 -6.19
C ASP A 196 -9.99 6.35 -5.95
N LYS A 197 -11.25 6.76 -5.82
CA LYS A 197 -12.38 5.85 -5.62
C LYS A 197 -12.52 4.83 -6.76
N LYS A 198 -12.25 5.23 -8.00
CA LYS A 198 -12.38 4.37 -9.19
C LYS A 198 -11.42 3.18 -9.12
N ARG A 199 -10.13 3.42 -8.86
CA ARG A 199 -9.14 2.33 -8.70
C ARG A 199 -9.44 1.45 -7.50
N ALA A 200 -9.89 2.03 -6.39
CA ALA A 200 -10.25 1.27 -5.21
C ALA A 200 -11.39 0.25 -5.49
N ILE A 201 -12.47 0.72 -6.10
CA ILE A 201 -13.61 -0.13 -6.48
C ILE A 201 -13.17 -1.25 -7.42
N LYS A 202 -12.37 -0.92 -8.44
CA LYS A 202 -11.91 -1.88 -9.44
C LYS A 202 -11.06 -3.00 -8.84
N ALA A 203 -10.11 -2.65 -7.97
CA ALA A 203 -9.29 -3.64 -7.26
C ALA A 203 -10.14 -4.60 -6.42
N LEU A 204 -11.16 -4.07 -5.72
CA LEU A 204 -12.08 -4.89 -4.93
C LEU A 204 -12.91 -5.82 -5.81
N GLN A 205 -13.42 -5.35 -6.94
CA GLN A 205 -14.15 -6.20 -7.89
C GLN A 205 -13.27 -7.33 -8.44
N ILE A 206 -11.98 -7.08 -8.70
CA ILE A 206 -11.04 -8.12 -9.14
C ILE A 206 -10.91 -9.22 -8.07
N ILE A 207 -10.61 -8.85 -6.82
CA ILE A 207 -10.39 -9.85 -5.77
C ILE A 207 -11.68 -10.57 -5.34
N ILE A 208 -12.84 -9.90 -5.39
CA ILE A 208 -14.14 -10.52 -5.15
C ILE A 208 -14.44 -11.58 -6.20
N ARG A 209 -14.21 -11.29 -7.49
CA ARG A 209 -14.42 -12.28 -8.57
C ARG A 209 -13.50 -13.48 -8.44
N LYS A 210 -12.28 -13.27 -7.92
CA LYS A 210 -11.26 -14.30 -7.84
C LYS A 210 -11.44 -15.23 -6.64
N ASN A 211 -11.66 -14.67 -5.45
CA ASN A 211 -11.61 -15.40 -4.18
C ASN A 211 -12.93 -15.33 -3.39
N ASN A 212 -13.96 -14.65 -3.90
CA ASN A 212 -15.22 -14.41 -3.20
C ASN A 212 -15.07 -13.74 -1.82
N SER A 213 -14.02 -12.93 -1.65
CA SER A 213 -13.64 -12.29 -0.38
C SER A 213 -14.79 -11.54 0.30
N LYS A 214 -15.13 -11.97 1.52
CA LYS A 214 -16.13 -11.29 2.36
C LYS A 214 -15.66 -9.90 2.78
N GLU A 215 -14.36 -9.74 3.10
CA GLU A 215 -13.81 -8.45 3.49
C GLU A 215 -13.87 -7.46 2.33
N ALA A 216 -13.47 -7.88 1.12
CA ALA A 216 -13.50 -7.02 -0.05
C ALA A 216 -14.93 -6.59 -0.41
N LYS A 217 -15.92 -7.50 -0.33
CA LYS A 217 -17.34 -7.14 -0.51
C LYS A 217 -17.80 -6.10 0.50
N ARG A 218 -17.44 -6.27 1.77
CA ARG A 218 -17.76 -5.29 2.83
C ARG A 218 -17.13 -3.94 2.54
N LEU A 219 -15.85 -3.92 2.19
CA LEU A 219 -15.11 -2.69 1.89
C LEU A 219 -15.67 -1.99 0.66
N LEU A 220 -16.03 -2.73 -0.39
CA LEU A 220 -16.64 -2.21 -1.60
C LEU A 220 -17.94 -1.46 -1.28
N ARG A 221 -18.83 -2.06 -0.47
CA ARG A 221 -20.07 -1.39 -0.04
C ARG A 221 -19.81 -0.09 0.71
N LYS A 222 -18.81 -0.05 1.61
CA LYS A 222 -18.43 1.17 2.35
C LYS A 222 -17.96 2.27 1.40
N ILE A 223 -17.04 1.94 0.50
CA ILE A 223 -16.47 2.88 -0.47
C ILE A 223 -17.53 3.39 -1.45
N SER A 224 -18.41 2.51 -1.95
CA SER A 224 -19.49 2.91 -2.87
C SER A 224 -20.40 3.97 -2.23
N ARG A 225 -20.72 3.82 -0.94
CA ARG A 225 -21.52 4.76 -0.15
C ARG A 225 -20.74 6.00 0.35
N GLY A 226 -19.47 6.13 0.01
CA GLY A 226 -18.64 7.27 0.45
C GLY A 226 -18.29 7.25 1.94
N GLN A 227 -18.42 6.10 2.61
CA GLN A 227 -18.09 5.98 4.03
C GLN A 227 -16.58 6.13 4.25
N LYS A 228 -16.21 6.68 5.41
CA LYS A 228 -14.82 6.62 5.88
C LYS A 228 -14.49 5.16 6.25
N ILE A 229 -13.31 4.72 5.80
CA ILE A 229 -12.75 3.39 6.05
C ILE A 229 -11.57 3.48 7.01
#